data_AF-A0A0Q8GFJ9-F1
#
_entry.id   AF-A0A0Q8GFJ9-F1
#
_cell.length_a   1.000
_cell.length_b   1.000
_cell.length_c   1.000
_cell.angle_alpha   90.00
_cell.angle_beta   90.00
_cell.angle_gamma   90.00
#
_symmetry.space_group_name_H-M   'P 1'
#
loop_
_entity.id
_entity.type
_entity.pdbx_description
1 polymer ?
#
loop_
_entity_poly.entity_id
_entity_poly.type
_entity_poly.pdbx_seq_one_letter_code
_entity_poly.pdbx_strand_id
1 'polypeptide(L)'
;MNRIRNAAQISPLRSVAVIEPGVTQRQLHDFLRESHPGLSFNVTGSSIDTSILGNALDRGVGYLGPRREDVFGLEVVSGRGEVLQTGFRRLGEGSPLAHTHPYGLGPMLDGLFFQSNFGIVTSACLKLVPRPQRSVAVSLALRDSARLAEFLNGLAMLKRLGVISGVTHVGNQARTRASMMSGISEYLNSSCAIGASDLVAEAERALATAAPFEWTSLGGVAGSSGQVKAAVAEIRRVLGEIARVMVVDDEKLALGFRLLHPMRKVWPWARANAAAIAAIRPLQGLADGRPTDAAIANLLWRFGQPQAAARDLDASNCGLLFINPALPMDGEAVVAIVARMTSMAAELGHELYVTLNIETTTSFVAVANLLFDRSDAAAVKGAHACARALWHYLRSQGLEVYRARADMMEELVDPADPFWRTAWELKSVFDPDNVIAPGRYNLPRAPLA
;
A
#
# COMPACT_ATOMS: atom_id res chain seq x y z
N MET A 1 7.91 -8.04 -21.86
CA MET A 1 7.67 -6.59 -21.88
C MET A 1 8.15 -6.01 -20.56
N ASN A 2 9.43 -5.68 -20.40
CA ASN A 2 10.04 -5.18 -19.15
C ASN A 2 10.96 -3.97 -19.37
N ARG A 3 10.72 -3.16 -20.41
CA ARG A 3 11.58 -2.03 -20.77
C ARG A 3 11.02 -0.69 -20.29
N ILE A 4 11.91 0.24 -20.00
CA ILE A 4 11.63 1.68 -19.90
C ILE A 4 11.90 2.26 -21.30
N ARG A 5 10.85 2.50 -22.09
CA ARG A 5 10.96 2.78 -23.53
C ARG A 5 11.66 4.11 -23.83
N ASN A 6 11.50 5.11 -22.97
CA ASN A 6 12.04 6.46 -23.16
C ASN A 6 13.23 6.77 -22.23
N ALA A 7 13.98 5.77 -21.77
CA ALA A 7 15.05 5.92 -20.77
C ALA A 7 16.00 7.10 -21.05
N ALA A 8 16.44 7.27 -22.31
CA ALA A 8 17.36 8.34 -22.71
C ALA A 8 16.76 9.77 -22.67
N GLN A 9 15.43 9.89 -22.60
CA GLN A 9 14.72 11.19 -22.64
C GLN A 9 14.30 11.68 -21.25
N ILE A 10 14.41 10.84 -20.23
CA ILE A 10 14.03 11.17 -18.86
C ILE A 10 14.96 12.27 -18.33
N SER A 11 14.38 13.28 -17.70
CA SER A 11 15.11 14.38 -17.07
C SER A 11 14.22 15.07 -16.04
N PRO A 12 14.75 15.93 -15.16
CA PRO A 12 13.92 16.72 -14.26
C PRO A 12 12.82 17.55 -14.97
N LEU A 13 13.10 18.02 -16.20
CA LEU A 13 12.12 18.75 -17.02
C LEU A 13 11.13 17.83 -17.74
N ARG A 14 11.50 16.55 -17.95
CA ARG A 14 10.67 15.49 -18.56
C ARG A 14 10.55 14.34 -17.59
N SER A 15 9.86 14.59 -16.48
CA SER A 15 9.72 13.67 -15.34
C SER A 15 8.63 12.62 -15.59
N VAL A 16 8.72 11.90 -16.73
CA VAL A 16 7.78 10.84 -17.10
C VAL A 16 8.53 9.67 -17.70
N ALA A 17 8.31 8.48 -17.15
CA ALA A 17 8.82 7.22 -17.69
C ALA A 17 7.73 6.48 -18.47
N VAL A 18 8.02 6.06 -19.70
CA VAL A 18 7.15 5.16 -20.47
C VAL A 18 7.56 3.73 -20.16
N ILE A 19 6.73 3.01 -19.42
CA ILE A 19 7.06 1.70 -18.87
C ILE A 19 6.21 0.59 -19.48
N GLU A 20 6.82 -0.59 -19.62
CA GLU A 20 6.13 -1.84 -19.96
C GLU A 20 5.64 -2.60 -18.72
N PRO A 21 4.67 -3.53 -18.83
CA PRO A 21 4.07 -4.24 -17.71
C PRO A 21 5.04 -4.94 -16.76
N GLY A 22 6.15 -5.47 -17.27
CA GLY A 22 7.16 -6.19 -16.50
C GLY A 22 8.18 -5.30 -15.80
N VAL A 23 8.10 -3.97 -15.92
CA VAL A 23 8.98 -3.07 -15.16
C VAL A 23 8.60 -3.14 -13.68
N THR A 24 9.55 -3.57 -12.86
CA THR A 24 9.38 -3.69 -11.41
C THR A 24 9.76 -2.40 -10.67
N GLN A 25 9.34 -2.27 -9.41
CA GLN A 25 9.78 -1.17 -8.55
C GLN A 25 11.31 -1.14 -8.40
N ARG A 26 11.95 -2.30 -8.22
CA ARG A 26 13.41 -2.45 -8.16
C ARG A 26 14.07 -1.90 -9.42
N GLN A 27 13.63 -2.36 -10.59
CA GLN A 27 14.23 -1.97 -11.87
C GLN A 27 14.17 -0.46 -12.11
N LEU A 28 13.01 0.17 -11.86
CA LEU A 28 12.89 1.62 -12.01
C LEU A 28 13.70 2.37 -10.94
N HIS A 29 13.72 1.88 -9.70
CA HIS A 29 14.51 2.48 -8.62
C HIS A 29 16.00 2.49 -8.95
N ASP A 30 16.55 1.35 -9.39
CA ASP A 30 17.97 1.23 -9.74
C ASP A 30 18.34 2.12 -10.93
N PHE A 31 17.51 2.12 -11.98
CA PHE A 31 17.69 3.00 -13.13
C PHE A 31 17.73 4.49 -12.73
N LEU A 32 16.78 4.95 -11.91
CA LEU A 32 16.75 6.35 -11.46
C LEU A 32 17.91 6.66 -10.51
N ARG A 33 18.28 5.74 -9.62
CA ARG A 33 19.42 5.93 -8.69
C ARG A 33 20.72 6.15 -9.45
N GLU A 34 20.92 5.44 -10.56
CA GLU A 34 22.14 5.50 -11.37
C GLU A 34 22.15 6.68 -12.35
N SER A 35 21.03 6.92 -13.05
CA SER A 35 20.98 7.87 -14.17
C SER A 35 20.33 9.22 -13.81
N HIS A 36 19.43 9.23 -12.83
CA HIS A 36 18.60 10.40 -12.50
C HIS A 36 18.39 10.55 -10.98
N PRO A 37 19.46 10.70 -10.17
CA PRO A 37 19.37 10.62 -8.70
C PRO A 37 18.49 11.72 -8.07
N GLY A 38 18.15 12.78 -8.81
CA GLY A 38 17.20 13.82 -8.39
C GLY A 38 15.73 13.45 -8.57
N LEU A 39 15.42 12.29 -9.16
CA LEU A 39 14.05 11.79 -9.38
C LEU A 39 13.76 10.57 -8.50
N SER A 40 12.47 10.36 -8.27
CA SER A 40 11.89 9.22 -7.57
C SER A 40 10.50 8.91 -8.16
N PHE A 41 9.80 7.96 -7.57
CA PHE A 41 8.43 7.60 -7.91
C PHE A 41 7.70 7.11 -6.67
N ASN A 42 6.38 7.01 -6.78
CA ASN A 42 5.52 6.52 -5.72
C ASN A 42 5.71 5.01 -5.50
N VAL A 43 6.42 4.64 -4.43
CA VAL A 43 6.71 3.25 -4.07
C VAL A 43 5.60 2.68 -3.18
N THR A 44 5.32 1.40 -3.32
CA THR A 44 4.34 0.65 -2.52
C THR A 44 5.04 -0.23 -1.47
N GLY A 45 4.33 -0.60 -0.40
CA GLY A 45 4.81 -1.56 0.60
C GLY A 45 4.81 -3.03 0.14
N SER A 46 4.56 -3.29 -1.14
CA SER A 46 4.65 -4.62 -1.76
C SER A 46 6.12 -4.98 -2.04
N SER A 47 6.38 -6.20 -2.50
CA SER A 47 7.72 -6.65 -2.87
C SER A 47 8.41 -5.72 -3.87
N ILE A 48 9.74 -5.67 -3.81
CA ILE A 48 10.57 -4.89 -4.74
C ILE A 48 10.42 -5.35 -6.19
N ASP A 49 10.04 -6.61 -6.41
CA ASP A 49 9.80 -7.17 -7.75
C ASP A 49 8.35 -6.99 -8.23
N THR A 50 7.53 -6.22 -7.51
CA THR A 50 6.16 -5.88 -7.93
C THR A 50 6.16 -5.08 -9.23
N SER A 51 5.33 -5.50 -10.20
CA SER A 51 5.03 -4.72 -11.41
C SER A 51 4.41 -3.37 -11.04
N ILE A 52 5.02 -2.29 -11.52
CA ILE A 52 4.51 -0.94 -11.31
C ILE A 52 3.14 -0.78 -11.98
N LEU A 53 3.06 -1.17 -13.25
CA LEU A 53 1.85 -0.99 -14.05
C LEU A 53 0.73 -1.93 -13.59
N GLY A 54 1.05 -3.18 -13.27
CA GLY A 54 0.07 -4.13 -12.71
C GLY A 54 -0.54 -3.65 -11.40
N ASN A 55 0.29 -3.09 -10.50
CA ASN A 55 -0.21 -2.47 -9.27
C ASN A 55 -1.12 -1.27 -9.56
N ALA A 56 -0.71 -0.36 -10.45
CA ALA A 56 -1.48 0.82 -10.80
C ALA A 56 -2.83 0.46 -11.45
N LEU A 57 -2.86 -0.48 -12.39
CA LEU A 57 -4.08 -0.93 -13.07
C LEU A 57 -5.08 -1.60 -12.13
N ASP A 58 -4.63 -2.19 -11.03
CA ASP A 58 -5.51 -2.69 -9.97
C ASP A 58 -5.80 -1.65 -8.87
N ARG A 59 -5.50 -0.37 -9.16
CA ARG A 59 -5.66 0.81 -8.30
C ARG A 59 -4.90 0.71 -6.97
N GLY A 60 -3.74 0.06 -6.98
CA GLY A 60 -2.88 -0.03 -5.81
C GLY A 60 -2.42 1.34 -5.31
N VAL A 61 -1.95 1.36 -4.06
CA VAL A 61 -1.63 2.57 -3.31
C VAL A 61 -0.16 2.53 -2.92
N GLY A 62 0.53 3.63 -3.15
CA GLY A 62 1.90 3.83 -2.67
C GLY A 62 1.95 4.84 -1.53
N TYR A 63 3.14 5.17 -1.05
CA TYR A 63 3.33 6.04 0.11
C TYR A 63 3.08 7.53 -0.20
N LEU A 64 3.09 7.94 -1.47
CA LEU A 64 2.78 9.31 -1.87
C LEU A 64 1.29 9.49 -2.19
N GLY A 65 0.61 8.44 -2.66
CA GLY A 65 -0.80 8.48 -3.04
C GLY A 65 -1.26 7.26 -3.85
N PRO A 66 -2.49 7.28 -4.41
CA PRO A 66 -3.00 6.23 -5.28
C PRO A 66 -2.24 6.15 -6.61
N ARG A 67 -1.75 4.95 -6.99
CA ARG A 67 -0.92 4.75 -8.19
C ARG A 67 -1.67 4.98 -9.50
N ARG A 68 -2.99 4.89 -9.47
CA ARG A 68 -3.85 5.25 -10.61
C ARG A 68 -3.68 6.71 -11.05
N GLU A 69 -3.28 7.60 -10.13
CA GLU A 69 -3.08 9.02 -10.42
C GLU A 69 -1.69 9.30 -11.02
N ASP A 70 -0.77 8.34 -10.88
CA ASP A 70 0.59 8.40 -11.41
C ASP A 70 0.67 7.92 -12.86
N VAL A 71 -0.31 7.15 -13.32
CA VAL A 71 -0.31 6.50 -14.64
C VAL A 71 -1.30 7.18 -15.58
N PHE A 72 -0.88 7.43 -16.81
CA PHE A 72 -1.71 7.99 -17.88
C PHE A 72 -1.17 7.57 -19.25
N GLY A 73 -1.93 7.81 -20.32
CA GLY A 73 -1.51 7.53 -21.69
C GLY A 73 -1.15 6.06 -21.86
N LEU A 74 -2.16 5.21 -22.03
CA LEU A 74 -2.03 3.76 -22.15
C LEU A 74 -1.89 3.32 -23.61
N GLU A 75 -1.24 2.18 -23.84
CA GLU A 75 -1.20 1.43 -25.09
C GLU A 75 -1.87 0.12 -24.75
N VAL A 76 -2.94 -0.17 -25.46
CA VAL A 76 -3.83 -1.27 -25.14
C VAL A 76 -4.08 -2.08 -26.40
N VAL A 77 -3.95 -3.40 -26.30
CA VAL A 77 -4.41 -4.33 -27.32
C VAL A 77 -5.83 -4.75 -26.96
N SER A 78 -6.80 -4.48 -27.83
CA SER A 78 -8.21 -4.86 -27.65
C SER A 78 -8.43 -6.35 -27.93
N GLY A 79 -9.62 -6.88 -27.63
CA GLY A 79 -9.98 -8.26 -27.99
C GLY A 79 -10.03 -8.51 -29.50
N ARG A 80 -10.14 -7.44 -30.29
CA ARG A 80 -10.05 -7.47 -31.77
C ARG A 80 -8.60 -7.48 -32.29
N GLY A 81 -7.60 -7.38 -31.41
CA GLY A 81 -6.19 -7.27 -31.79
C GLY A 81 -5.76 -5.87 -32.23
N GLU A 82 -6.62 -4.85 -32.09
CA GLU A 82 -6.30 -3.47 -32.43
C GLU A 82 -5.48 -2.81 -31.32
N VAL A 83 -4.52 -1.96 -31.70
CA VAL A 83 -3.73 -1.17 -30.74
C VAL A 83 -4.35 0.21 -30.56
N LEU A 84 -4.83 0.49 -29.35
CA LEU A 84 -5.34 1.80 -28.93
C LEU A 84 -4.30 2.53 -28.10
N GLN A 85 -4.04 3.80 -28.44
CA GLN A 85 -3.26 4.73 -27.63
C GLN A 85 -4.19 5.77 -26.99
N THR A 86 -4.24 5.86 -25.67
CA THR A 86 -5.11 6.82 -24.97
C THR A 86 -4.45 8.19 -24.79
N GLY A 87 -5.25 9.18 -24.36
CA GLY A 87 -4.77 10.54 -24.12
C GLY A 87 -4.13 11.18 -25.36
N PHE A 88 -2.98 11.82 -25.22
CA PHE A 88 -2.22 12.37 -26.34
C PHE A 88 -1.18 11.41 -26.93
N ARG A 89 -1.06 10.17 -26.43
CA ARG A 89 -0.19 9.16 -27.06
C ARG A 89 -0.58 8.87 -28.50
N ARG A 90 -1.87 9.02 -28.83
CA ARG A 90 -2.40 8.92 -30.20
C ARG A 90 -1.79 9.91 -31.19
N LEU A 91 -1.14 10.98 -30.73
CA LEU A 91 -0.46 11.96 -31.60
C LEU A 91 0.90 11.42 -32.10
N GLY A 92 1.34 10.26 -31.60
CA GLY A 92 2.60 9.63 -31.96
C GLY A 92 3.80 10.16 -31.17
N GLU A 93 4.87 9.37 -31.14
CA GLU A 93 6.09 9.61 -30.34
C GLU A 93 6.84 10.91 -30.71
N GLY A 94 6.61 11.44 -31.91
CA GLY A 94 7.19 12.73 -32.33
C GLY A 94 6.51 13.95 -31.70
N SER A 95 5.34 13.78 -31.08
CA SER A 95 4.61 14.88 -30.45
C SER A 95 5.18 15.21 -29.07
N PRO A 96 5.45 16.48 -28.74
CA PRO A 96 5.86 16.87 -27.38
C PRO A 96 4.76 16.64 -26.34
N LEU A 97 3.51 16.40 -26.79
CA LEU A 97 2.36 16.13 -25.94
C LEU A 97 2.18 14.65 -25.60
N ALA A 98 2.83 13.74 -26.34
CA ALA A 98 2.59 12.30 -26.23
C ALA A 98 2.77 11.75 -24.82
N HIS A 99 3.77 12.25 -24.08
CA HIS A 99 4.10 11.75 -22.74
C HIS A 99 4.00 12.82 -21.65
N THR A 100 3.41 13.99 -21.93
CA THR A 100 3.47 15.14 -20.99
C THR A 100 2.11 15.54 -20.43
N HIS A 101 1.02 15.29 -21.14
CA HIS A 101 -0.31 15.72 -20.71
C HIS A 101 -1.22 14.52 -20.38
N PRO A 102 -1.73 14.40 -19.14
CA PRO A 102 -2.45 13.20 -18.70
C PRO A 102 -3.90 13.10 -19.19
N TYR A 103 -4.52 14.19 -19.61
CA TYR A 103 -5.98 14.21 -19.86
C TYR A 103 -6.37 14.01 -21.32
N GLY A 104 -5.47 14.30 -22.26
CA GLY A 104 -5.76 14.25 -23.70
C GLY A 104 -6.84 15.24 -24.18
N LEU A 105 -7.60 14.84 -25.20
CA LEU A 105 -8.73 15.59 -25.76
C LEU A 105 -9.91 14.62 -25.97
N GLY A 106 -11.11 15.02 -25.53
CA GLY A 106 -12.32 14.21 -25.61
C GLY A 106 -12.50 13.28 -24.40
N PRO A 107 -13.20 12.13 -24.55
CA PRO A 107 -13.36 11.16 -23.46
C PRO A 107 -12.02 10.64 -22.93
N MET A 108 -11.89 10.55 -21.61
CA MET A 108 -10.69 10.02 -20.96
C MET A 108 -10.78 8.50 -20.84
N LEU A 109 -10.31 7.79 -21.87
CA LEU A 109 -10.43 6.34 -21.97
C LEU A 109 -9.56 5.56 -20.98
N ASP A 110 -8.51 6.17 -20.44
CA ASP A 110 -7.57 5.56 -19.48
C ASP A 110 -8.30 4.85 -18.35
N GLY A 111 -9.31 5.51 -17.77
CA GLY A 111 -10.10 5.00 -16.64
C GLY A 111 -10.80 3.67 -16.91
N LEU A 112 -11.14 3.39 -18.18
CA LEU A 112 -11.81 2.15 -18.58
C LEU A 112 -10.91 0.93 -18.39
N PHE A 113 -9.58 1.08 -18.36
CA PHE A 113 -8.64 -0.04 -18.29
C PHE A 113 -8.13 -0.33 -16.87
N PHE A 114 -8.56 0.44 -15.87
CA PHE A 114 -8.24 0.19 -14.46
C PHE A 114 -9.31 -0.69 -13.82
N GLN A 115 -8.92 -1.83 -13.26
CA GLN A 115 -9.82 -2.84 -12.68
C GLN A 115 -10.90 -3.26 -13.69
N SER A 116 -10.48 -3.65 -14.88
CA SER A 116 -11.39 -4.15 -15.93
C SER A 116 -10.72 -5.23 -16.77
N ASN A 117 -11.44 -5.70 -17.77
CA ASN A 117 -10.99 -6.70 -18.71
C ASN A 117 -11.18 -6.25 -20.18
N PHE A 118 -11.23 -4.95 -20.46
CA PHE A 118 -11.49 -4.44 -21.81
C PHE A 118 -10.31 -4.56 -22.78
N GLY A 119 -9.10 -4.78 -22.28
CA GLY A 119 -7.92 -4.85 -23.12
C GLY A 119 -6.66 -5.23 -22.34
N ILE A 120 -5.59 -5.55 -23.07
CA ILE A 120 -4.27 -5.86 -22.51
C ILE A 120 -3.41 -4.60 -22.62
N VAL A 121 -3.08 -3.99 -21.48
CA VAL A 121 -2.18 -2.82 -21.44
C VAL A 121 -0.74 -3.28 -21.66
N THR A 122 -0.07 -2.76 -22.70
CA THR A 122 1.30 -3.13 -23.09
C THR A 122 2.34 -2.06 -22.78
N SER A 123 1.91 -0.81 -22.54
CA SER A 123 2.75 0.22 -21.93
C SER A 123 1.92 1.40 -21.41
N ALA A 124 2.50 2.20 -20.52
CA ALA A 124 1.88 3.42 -19.99
C ALA A 124 2.90 4.49 -19.63
N CYS A 125 2.50 5.76 -19.62
CA CYS A 125 3.29 6.83 -19.01
C CYS A 125 3.13 6.79 -17.48
N LEU A 126 4.23 6.88 -16.76
CA LEU A 126 4.31 6.97 -15.31
C LEU A 126 4.95 8.30 -14.92
N LYS A 127 4.26 9.09 -14.10
CA LYS A 127 4.80 10.31 -13.50
C LYS A 127 5.96 9.97 -12.56
N LEU A 128 7.08 10.66 -12.73
CA LEU A 128 8.18 10.69 -11.78
C LEU A 128 8.09 11.96 -10.94
N VAL A 129 8.55 11.88 -9.70
CA VAL A 129 8.52 13.00 -8.76
C VAL A 129 9.94 13.46 -8.43
N PRO A 130 10.19 14.76 -8.23
CA PRO A 130 11.46 15.24 -7.71
C PRO A 130 11.74 14.66 -6.33
N ARG A 131 13.00 14.35 -6.04
CA ARG A 131 13.40 14.04 -4.67
C ARG A 131 13.34 15.31 -3.81
N PRO A 132 12.63 15.27 -2.67
CA PRO A 132 12.52 16.42 -1.79
C PRO A 132 13.89 16.75 -1.16
N GLN A 133 14.11 18.02 -0.83
CA GLN A 133 15.31 18.44 -0.08
C GLN A 133 15.35 17.78 1.30
N ARG A 134 14.18 17.62 1.93
CA ARG A 134 14.03 16.97 3.23
C ARG A 134 12.76 16.13 3.24
N SER A 135 12.87 14.92 3.77
CA SER A 135 11.77 13.99 4.01
C SER A 135 11.89 13.48 5.45
N VAL A 136 10.78 13.47 6.18
CA VAL A 136 10.70 12.90 7.53
C VAL A 136 9.43 12.07 7.64
N ALA A 137 9.49 10.99 8.41
CA ALA A 137 8.31 10.26 8.83
C ALA A 137 7.84 10.81 10.18
N VAL A 138 6.55 11.03 10.33
CA VAL A 138 5.93 11.45 11.59
C VAL A 138 5.13 10.28 12.13
N SER A 139 5.62 9.72 13.24
CA SER A 139 4.92 8.69 14.01
C SER A 139 4.06 9.36 15.07
N LEU A 140 2.80 8.95 15.14
CA LEU A 140 1.81 9.45 16.09
C LEU A 140 1.20 8.25 16.79
N ALA A 141 1.50 8.06 18.07
CA ALA A 141 0.93 6.97 18.85
C ALA A 141 -0.20 7.49 19.74
N LEU A 142 -1.41 6.97 19.54
CA LEU A 142 -2.61 7.44 20.23
C LEU A 142 -2.56 7.03 21.70
N ARG A 143 -2.70 7.99 22.62
CA ARG A 143 -2.56 7.72 24.06
C ARG A 143 -3.75 6.98 24.66
N ASP A 144 -4.94 7.25 24.14
CA ASP A 144 -6.21 6.70 24.60
C ASP A 144 -7.07 6.29 23.39
N SER A 145 -7.38 5.00 23.29
CA SER A 145 -8.17 4.42 22.21
C SER A 145 -9.59 4.99 22.14
N ALA A 146 -10.14 5.51 23.24
CA ALA A 146 -11.46 6.16 23.23
C ALA A 146 -11.48 7.42 22.35
N ARG A 147 -10.33 8.06 22.12
CA ARG A 147 -10.17 9.25 21.26
C ARG A 147 -9.82 8.93 19.82
N LEU A 148 -9.99 7.68 19.37
CA LEU A 148 -9.63 7.27 18.01
C LEU A 148 -10.40 8.05 16.93
N ALA A 149 -11.69 8.31 17.12
CA ALA A 149 -12.48 9.08 16.15
C ALA A 149 -11.94 10.52 15.99
N GLU A 150 -11.63 11.19 17.09
CA GLU A 150 -11.00 12.52 17.11
C GLU A 150 -9.63 12.49 16.41
N PHE A 151 -8.83 11.45 16.67
CA PHE A 151 -7.53 11.27 16.06
C PHE A 151 -7.61 11.09 14.54
N LEU A 152 -8.53 10.25 14.05
CA LEU A 152 -8.78 10.06 12.62
C LEU A 152 -9.27 11.35 11.96
N ASN A 153 -10.18 12.08 12.61
CA ASN A 153 -10.68 13.37 12.11
C ASN A 153 -9.57 14.43 12.02
N GLY A 154 -8.68 14.49 13.01
CA GLY A 154 -7.53 15.40 12.99
C GLY A 154 -6.54 15.06 11.87
N LEU A 155 -6.25 13.78 11.65
CA LEU A 155 -5.42 13.34 10.52
C LEU A 155 -6.08 13.64 9.16
N ALA A 156 -7.39 13.43 9.05
CA ALA A 156 -8.17 13.75 7.87
C ALA A 156 -8.13 15.25 7.54
N MET A 157 -8.25 16.10 8.56
CA MET A 157 -8.07 17.55 8.41
C MET A 157 -6.67 17.91 7.91
N LEU A 158 -5.63 17.33 8.50
CA LEU A 158 -4.24 17.57 8.08
C LEU A 158 -3.98 17.15 6.63
N LYS A 159 -4.62 16.06 6.16
CA LYS A 159 -4.58 15.65 4.74
C LYS A 159 -5.28 16.68 3.84
N ARG A 160 -6.48 17.13 4.21
CA ARG A 160 -7.26 18.13 3.45
C ARG A 160 -6.53 19.47 3.31
N LEU A 161 -5.79 19.87 4.36
CA LEU A 161 -4.96 21.08 4.35
C LEU A 161 -3.63 20.92 3.59
N GLY A 162 -3.29 19.70 3.14
CA GLY A 162 -2.01 19.42 2.49
C GLY A 162 -0.80 19.44 3.45
N VAL A 163 -1.03 19.39 4.77
CA VAL A 163 0.03 19.35 5.78
C VAL A 163 0.75 18.00 5.77
N ILE A 164 -0.01 16.92 5.65
CA ILE A 164 0.50 15.58 5.39
C ILE A 164 0.17 15.24 3.94
N SER A 165 1.18 15.36 3.07
CA SER A 165 0.99 15.18 1.61
C SER A 165 0.91 13.71 1.21
N GLY A 166 1.72 12.84 1.83
CA GLY A 166 1.73 11.41 1.57
C GLY A 166 0.50 10.67 2.10
N VAL A 167 0.49 9.35 1.95
CA VAL A 167 -0.52 8.48 2.56
C VAL A 167 -0.19 8.33 4.04
N THR A 168 -1.19 8.57 4.89
CA THR A 168 -1.08 8.32 6.32
C THR A 168 -1.62 6.93 6.62
N HIS A 169 -0.83 6.11 7.30
CA HIS A 169 -1.18 4.75 7.69
C HIS A 169 -1.44 4.69 9.19
N VAL A 170 -2.63 4.28 9.61
CA VAL A 170 -3.01 4.11 11.03
C VAL A 170 -3.27 2.64 11.31
N GLY A 171 -2.30 1.96 11.94
CA GLY A 171 -2.36 0.53 12.22
C GLY A 171 -2.82 0.22 13.65
N ASN A 172 -3.58 -0.86 13.82
CA ASN A 172 -3.85 -1.43 15.15
C ASN A 172 -2.61 -2.16 15.72
N GLN A 173 -2.71 -2.64 16.96
CA GLN A 173 -1.56 -3.27 17.61
C GLN A 173 -1.16 -4.57 16.90
N ALA A 174 -2.14 -5.39 16.48
CA ALA A 174 -1.91 -6.60 15.72
C ALA A 174 -1.10 -6.30 14.43
N ARG A 175 -1.48 -5.26 13.69
CA ARG A 175 -0.74 -4.80 12.50
C ARG A 175 0.68 -4.36 12.85
N THR A 176 0.83 -3.52 13.88
CA THR A 176 2.14 -2.98 14.26
C THR A 176 3.10 -4.10 14.67
N ARG A 177 2.60 -5.06 15.45
CA ARG A 177 3.31 -6.28 15.82
C ARG A 177 3.73 -7.08 14.59
N ALA A 178 2.81 -7.35 13.68
CA ALA A 178 3.09 -8.11 12.46
C ALA A 178 4.15 -7.45 11.56
N SER A 179 4.23 -6.11 11.53
CA SER A 179 5.20 -5.39 10.69
C SER A 179 6.61 -5.26 11.30
N MET A 180 6.74 -5.36 12.62
CA MET A 180 8.00 -5.09 13.33
C MET A 180 8.68 -6.35 13.87
N MET A 181 7.92 -7.41 14.16
CA MET A 181 8.42 -8.56 14.92
C MET A 181 9.56 -9.29 14.23
N SER A 182 9.53 -9.46 12.90
CA SER A 182 10.62 -10.12 12.17
C SER A 182 11.93 -9.33 12.28
N GLY A 183 11.88 -8.02 12.04
CA GLY A 183 13.08 -7.17 12.09
C GLY A 183 13.66 -7.06 13.51
N ILE A 184 12.81 -7.00 14.53
CA ILE A 184 13.24 -7.06 15.94
C ILE A 184 13.90 -8.40 16.24
N SER A 185 13.25 -9.50 15.87
CA SER A 185 13.74 -10.87 16.15
C SER A 185 15.05 -11.15 15.42
N GLU A 186 15.16 -10.76 14.16
CA GLU A 186 16.39 -10.90 13.37
C GLU A 186 17.55 -10.13 14.00
N TYR A 187 17.31 -8.89 14.45
CA TYR A 187 18.32 -8.10 15.15
C TYR A 187 18.75 -8.75 16.47
N LEU A 188 17.79 -9.19 17.29
CA LEU A 188 18.08 -9.81 18.58
C LEU A 188 18.85 -11.13 18.43
N ASN A 189 18.51 -11.94 17.44
CA ASN A 189 19.23 -13.18 17.13
C ASN A 189 20.64 -12.87 16.59
N SER A 190 20.74 -12.14 15.47
CA SER A 190 22.01 -11.91 14.77
C SER A 190 22.99 -11.02 15.55
N SER A 191 22.49 -9.94 16.16
CA SER A 191 23.34 -8.90 16.75
C SER A 191 23.50 -9.04 18.25
N CYS A 192 22.54 -9.66 18.93
CA CYS A 192 22.55 -9.83 20.39
C CYS A 192 22.80 -11.28 20.83
N ALA A 193 22.84 -12.25 19.90
CA ALA A 193 23.02 -13.67 20.16
C ALA A 193 21.98 -14.24 21.16
N ILE A 194 20.75 -13.74 21.09
CA ILE A 194 19.63 -14.25 21.90
C ILE A 194 19.14 -15.56 21.29
N GLY A 195 19.17 -16.63 22.09
CA GLY A 195 18.74 -17.96 21.68
C GLY A 195 17.24 -18.06 21.40
N ALA A 196 16.84 -19.09 20.64
CA ALA A 196 15.46 -19.28 20.18
C ALA A 196 14.42 -19.37 21.32
N SER A 197 14.81 -19.89 22.50
CA SER A 197 13.93 -20.01 23.67
C SER A 197 13.50 -18.66 24.25
N ASP A 198 14.40 -17.67 24.25
CA ASP A 198 14.14 -16.35 24.85
C ASP A 198 13.77 -15.27 23.81
N LEU A 199 13.97 -15.56 22.53
CA LEU A 199 13.84 -14.60 21.44
C LEU A 199 12.45 -13.98 21.36
N VAL A 200 11.40 -14.80 21.43
CA VAL A 200 10.01 -14.32 21.35
C VAL A 200 9.71 -13.39 22.53
N ALA A 201 10.03 -13.80 23.75
CA ALA A 201 9.76 -13.00 24.94
C ALA A 201 10.53 -11.67 24.94
N GLU A 202 11.79 -11.66 24.49
CA GLU A 202 12.57 -10.42 24.37
C GLU A 202 12.05 -9.53 23.24
N ALA A 203 11.65 -10.11 22.10
CA ALA A 203 11.11 -9.36 20.99
C ALA A 203 9.78 -8.67 21.36
N GLU A 204 8.91 -9.35 22.12
CA GLU A 204 7.70 -8.76 22.69
C GLU A 204 8.01 -7.61 23.65
N ARG A 205 9.01 -7.75 24.54
CA ARG A 205 9.45 -6.66 25.43
C ARG A 205 9.98 -5.45 24.64
N ALA A 206 10.76 -5.71 23.60
CA ALA A 206 11.28 -4.66 22.73
C ALA A 206 10.16 -3.94 21.97
N LEU A 207 9.19 -4.69 21.44
CA LEU A 207 8.01 -4.13 20.78
C LEU A 207 7.18 -3.30 21.76
N ALA A 208 6.88 -3.81 22.95
CA ALA A 208 6.11 -3.09 23.96
C ALA A 208 6.80 -1.77 24.37
N THR A 209 8.13 -1.72 24.35
CA THR A 209 8.89 -0.49 24.60
C THR A 209 8.76 0.51 23.44
N ALA A 210 8.76 0.02 22.20
CA ALA A 210 8.79 0.84 20.99
C ALA A 210 7.39 1.31 20.53
N ALA A 211 6.38 0.47 20.70
CA ALA A 211 5.01 0.67 20.25
C ALA A 211 3.99 0.20 21.32
N PRO A 212 3.90 0.87 22.48
CA PRO A 212 3.04 0.44 23.59
C PRO A 212 1.54 0.69 23.35
N PHE A 213 1.16 1.45 22.32
CA PHE A 213 -0.21 1.93 22.13
C PHE A 213 -0.99 1.09 21.12
N GLU A 214 -2.30 1.01 21.30
CA GLU A 214 -3.19 0.22 20.42
C GLU A 214 -3.19 0.74 18.98
N TRP A 215 -3.19 2.06 18.81
CA TRP A 215 -3.22 2.69 17.49
C TRP A 215 -1.99 3.54 17.26
N THR A 216 -1.26 3.23 16.19
CA THR A 216 -0.09 4.00 15.77
C THR A 216 -0.24 4.41 14.33
N SER A 217 -0.08 5.71 14.09
CA SER A 217 -0.03 6.31 12.77
C SER A 217 1.40 6.56 12.32
N LEU A 218 1.64 6.41 11.03
CA LEU A 218 2.86 6.78 10.33
C LEU A 218 2.49 7.55 9.06
N GLY A 219 2.95 8.80 8.94
CA GLY A 219 2.74 9.63 7.76
C GLY A 219 4.03 10.29 7.29
N GLY A 220 4.22 10.39 5.98
CA GLY A 220 5.37 11.07 5.37
C GLY A 220 5.14 12.57 5.23
N VAL A 221 6.14 13.38 5.59
CA VAL A 221 6.17 14.83 5.37
C VAL A 221 7.45 15.17 4.61
N ALA A 222 7.32 15.75 3.43
CA ALA A 222 8.44 16.05 2.56
C ALA A 222 8.33 17.42 1.88
N GLY A 223 9.48 18.02 1.58
CA GLY A 223 9.57 19.31 0.91
C GLY A 223 10.91 20.01 1.19
N SER A 224 10.88 21.34 1.24
CA SER A 224 11.98 22.14 1.78
C SER A 224 12.07 21.99 3.30
N SER A 225 13.22 22.35 3.88
CA SER A 225 13.39 22.35 5.34
C SER A 225 12.35 23.23 6.06
N GLY A 226 11.95 24.36 5.45
CA GLY A 226 10.91 25.24 5.98
C GLY A 226 9.52 24.61 5.98
N GLN A 227 9.15 23.96 4.87
CA GLN A 227 7.87 23.25 4.74
C GLN A 227 7.76 22.12 5.76
N VAL A 228 8.81 21.29 5.89
CA VAL A 228 8.83 20.19 6.86
C VAL A 228 8.70 20.71 8.29
N LYS A 229 9.41 21.78 8.65
CA LYS A 229 9.32 22.40 9.98
C LYS A 229 7.90 22.89 10.28
N ALA A 230 7.28 23.60 9.34
CA ALA A 230 5.92 24.12 9.48
C ALA A 230 4.90 22.99 9.63
N ALA A 231 4.99 21.97 8.78
CA ALA A 231 4.07 20.83 8.82
C ALA A 231 4.18 20.05 10.14
N VAL A 232 5.39 19.77 10.64
CA VAL A 232 5.57 19.12 11.95
C VAL A 232 5.02 19.98 13.09
N ALA A 233 5.20 21.30 13.04
CA ALA A 233 4.65 22.21 14.06
C ALA A 233 3.12 22.14 14.08
N GLU A 234 2.49 22.15 12.90
CA GLU A 234 1.04 22.05 12.76
C GLU A 234 0.50 20.69 13.21
N ILE A 235 1.17 19.58 12.86
CA ILE A 235 0.81 18.25 13.35
C ILE A 235 0.84 18.20 14.89
N ARG A 236 1.88 18.76 15.52
CA ARG A 236 1.97 18.84 16.98
C ARG A 236 0.87 19.70 17.58
N ARG A 237 0.50 20.80 16.92
CA ARG A 237 -0.58 21.68 17.36
C ARG A 237 -1.93 20.97 17.34
N VAL A 238 -2.21 20.19 16.29
CA VAL A 238 -3.51 19.51 16.11
C VAL A 238 -3.60 18.22 16.96
N LEU A 239 -2.53 17.42 17.02
CA LEU A 239 -2.60 16.06 17.58
C LEU A 239 -1.72 15.84 18.83
N GLY A 240 -0.91 16.81 19.24
CA GLY A 240 0.07 16.63 20.31
C GLY A 240 -0.50 16.41 21.71
N GLU A 241 -1.73 16.85 21.94
CA GLU A 241 -2.46 16.58 23.20
C GLU A 241 -2.85 15.10 23.30
N ILE A 242 -3.35 14.53 22.19
CA ILE A 242 -4.02 13.23 22.17
C ILE A 242 -3.09 12.09 21.78
N ALA A 243 -2.02 12.41 21.05
CA ALA A 243 -1.04 11.46 20.54
C ALA A 243 0.38 11.85 20.95
N ARG A 244 1.24 10.85 21.13
CA ARG A 244 2.69 11.04 21.22
C ARG A 244 3.25 11.26 19.82
N VAL A 245 3.74 12.47 19.54
CA VAL A 245 4.34 12.82 18.24
C VAL A 245 5.84 12.57 18.26
N MET A 246 6.33 11.70 17.38
CA MET A 246 7.75 11.44 17.16
C MET A 246 8.11 11.72 15.71
N VAL A 247 9.16 12.52 15.49
CA VAL A 247 9.69 12.78 14.16
C VAL A 247 10.86 11.84 13.93
N VAL A 248 10.69 10.96 12.94
CA VAL A 248 11.65 9.96 12.51
C VAL A 248 12.35 10.47 11.26
N ASP A 249 13.67 10.53 11.32
CA ASP A 249 14.56 11.07 10.31
C ASP A 249 15.71 10.07 10.14
N ASP A 250 16.12 9.78 8.91
CA ASP A 250 17.14 8.76 8.59
C ASP A 250 18.45 9.05 9.34
N GLU A 251 18.86 10.32 9.41
CA GLU A 251 20.06 10.73 10.13
C GLU A 251 19.95 10.52 11.64
N LYS A 252 18.77 10.76 12.21
CA LYS A 252 18.52 10.55 13.65
C LYS A 252 18.49 9.07 13.99
N LEU A 253 17.87 8.23 13.14
CA LEU A 253 17.92 6.78 13.30
C LEU A 253 19.34 6.24 13.13
N ALA A 254 20.12 6.80 12.21
CA ALA A 254 21.54 6.48 12.03
C ALA A 254 22.34 6.75 13.30
N LEU A 255 22.21 7.96 13.85
CA LEU A 255 22.89 8.38 15.07
C LEU A 255 22.42 7.58 16.29
N GLY A 256 21.11 7.43 16.49
CA GLY A 256 20.55 6.67 17.61
C GLY A 256 21.03 5.23 17.63
N PHE A 257 21.03 4.56 16.48
CA PHE A 257 21.57 3.20 16.37
C PHE A 257 23.06 3.13 16.70
N ARG A 258 23.87 4.07 16.20
CA ARG A 258 25.32 4.13 16.49
C ARG A 258 25.62 4.29 17.99
N LEU A 259 24.76 4.98 18.72
CA LEU A 259 24.88 5.18 20.17
C LEU A 259 24.37 3.96 20.97
N LEU A 260 23.23 3.40 20.58
CA LEU A 260 22.55 2.34 21.35
C LEU A 260 23.09 0.94 21.06
N HIS A 261 23.50 0.67 19.81
CA HIS A 261 23.98 -0.66 19.41
C HIS A 261 25.22 -1.13 20.21
N PRO A 262 26.23 -0.30 20.50
CA PRO A 262 27.35 -0.71 21.36
C PRO A 262 26.91 -1.11 22.77
N MET A 263 25.88 -0.44 23.31
CA MET A 263 25.37 -0.66 24.68
C MET A 263 24.37 -1.83 24.79
N ARG A 264 23.97 -2.44 23.65
CA ARG A 264 22.92 -3.48 23.58
C ARG A 264 23.14 -4.69 24.48
N LYS A 265 24.41 -5.03 24.80
CA LYS A 265 24.73 -6.19 25.64
C LYS A 265 24.50 -5.91 27.12
N VAL A 266 24.71 -4.67 27.55
CA VAL A 266 24.73 -4.28 28.97
C VAL A 266 23.40 -3.67 29.40
N TRP A 267 22.72 -2.95 28.50
CA TRP A 267 21.49 -2.23 28.85
C TRP A 267 20.28 -2.74 28.04
N PRO A 268 19.32 -3.44 28.68
CA PRO A 268 18.13 -3.97 28.00
C PRO A 268 17.31 -2.90 27.27
N TRP A 269 17.20 -1.70 27.84
CA TRP A 269 16.51 -0.59 27.19
C TRP A 269 17.21 -0.15 25.90
N ALA A 270 18.56 -0.07 25.90
CA ALA A 270 19.31 0.27 24.69
C ALA A 270 19.19 -0.83 23.63
N ARG A 271 19.15 -2.10 24.05
CA ARG A 271 18.89 -3.24 23.16
C ARG A 271 17.53 -3.16 22.48
N ALA A 272 16.47 -2.95 23.26
CA ALA A 272 15.10 -2.82 22.77
C ALA A 272 14.98 -1.70 21.74
N ASN A 273 15.51 -0.52 22.05
CA ASN A 273 15.46 0.63 21.13
C ASN A 273 16.33 0.41 19.89
N ALA A 274 17.50 -0.21 20.00
CA ALA A 274 18.33 -0.52 18.84
C ALA A 274 17.66 -1.55 17.90
N ALA A 275 16.97 -2.54 18.46
CA ALA A 275 16.18 -3.51 17.71
C ALA A 275 15.00 -2.83 16.97
N ALA A 276 14.27 -1.95 17.67
CA ALA A 276 13.19 -1.18 17.08
C ALA A 276 13.66 -0.27 15.94
N ILE A 277 14.80 0.42 16.10
CA ILE A 277 15.41 1.24 15.04
C ILE A 277 15.76 0.37 13.82
N ALA A 278 16.33 -0.82 14.04
CA ALA A 278 16.65 -1.74 12.95
C ALA A 278 15.40 -2.16 12.17
N ALA A 279 14.29 -2.44 12.85
CA ALA A 279 13.03 -2.83 12.23
C ALA A 279 12.32 -1.69 11.49
N ILE A 280 12.44 -0.43 11.96
CA ILE A 280 11.74 0.73 11.37
C ILE A 280 12.43 1.24 10.11
N ARG A 281 13.76 1.15 10.02
CA ARG A 281 14.53 1.74 8.89
C ARG A 281 14.05 1.29 7.50
N PRO A 282 13.85 -0.01 7.22
CA PRO A 282 13.33 -0.42 5.91
C PRO A 282 11.96 0.18 5.59
N LEU A 283 11.08 0.31 6.59
CA LEU A 283 9.75 0.88 6.44
C LEU A 283 9.78 2.38 6.19
N GLN A 284 10.72 3.10 6.80
CA GLN A 284 10.94 4.52 6.49
C GLN A 284 11.40 4.72 5.04
N GLY A 285 12.27 3.83 4.55
CA GLY A 285 12.78 3.91 3.17
C GLY A 285 11.67 3.95 2.11
N LEU A 286 10.50 3.37 2.38
CA LEU A 286 9.33 3.41 1.50
C LEU A 286 8.82 4.84 1.28
N ALA A 287 8.79 5.67 2.32
CA ALA A 287 8.40 7.08 2.22
C ALA A 287 9.39 7.91 1.39
N ASP A 288 10.65 7.47 1.31
CA ASP A 288 11.70 8.09 0.50
C ASP A 288 11.80 7.50 -0.92
N GLY A 289 10.88 6.61 -1.30
CA GLY A 289 10.86 5.97 -2.62
C GLY A 289 11.90 4.87 -2.79
N ARG A 290 12.31 4.22 -1.69
CA ARG A 290 13.16 3.02 -1.69
C ARG A 290 12.28 1.77 -1.51
N PRO A 291 12.14 0.90 -2.52
CA PRO A 291 11.36 -0.32 -2.39
C PRO A 291 12.05 -1.30 -1.42
N THR A 292 11.27 -2.09 -0.68
CA THR A 292 11.79 -3.13 0.23
C THR A 292 10.90 -4.38 0.26
N ASP A 293 11.49 -5.54 0.57
CA ASP A 293 10.78 -6.81 0.77
C ASP A 293 10.35 -7.05 2.22
N ALA A 294 10.58 -6.07 3.12
CA ALA A 294 10.35 -6.23 4.57
C ALA A 294 8.94 -6.73 4.92
N ALA A 295 7.90 -6.29 4.21
CA ALA A 295 6.53 -6.76 4.46
C ALA A 295 6.37 -8.28 4.18
N ILE A 296 7.01 -8.78 3.11
CA ILE A 296 6.95 -10.20 2.75
C ILE A 296 7.83 -11.04 3.69
N ALA A 297 9.00 -10.53 4.05
CA ALA A 297 9.88 -11.18 5.03
C ALA A 297 9.17 -11.38 6.38
N ASN A 298 8.39 -10.39 6.84
CA ASN A 298 7.57 -10.52 8.04
C ASN A 298 6.54 -11.66 7.95
N LEU A 299 5.89 -11.82 6.79
CA LEU A 299 4.94 -12.92 6.56
C LEU A 299 5.67 -14.26 6.61
N LEU A 300 6.75 -14.42 5.85
CA LEU A 300 7.53 -15.65 5.81
C LEU A 300 8.09 -16.03 7.20
N TRP A 301 8.58 -15.05 7.97
CA TRP A 301 9.01 -15.24 9.35
C TRP A 301 7.88 -15.79 10.24
N ARG A 302 6.68 -15.21 10.13
CA ARG A 302 5.51 -15.64 10.92
C ARG A 302 5.12 -17.08 10.63
N PHE A 303 5.29 -17.54 9.40
CA PHE A 303 5.00 -18.91 8.98
C PHE A 303 6.23 -19.84 9.07
N GLY A 304 7.24 -19.48 9.87
CA GLY A 304 8.38 -20.34 10.17
C GLY A 304 9.41 -20.46 9.06
N GLN A 305 9.38 -19.57 8.07
CA GLN A 305 10.30 -19.56 6.92
C GLN A 305 11.14 -18.27 6.85
N PRO A 306 11.82 -17.83 7.93
CA PRO A 306 12.47 -16.52 8.01
C PRO A 306 13.65 -16.32 7.04
N GLN A 307 14.16 -17.40 6.43
CA GLN A 307 15.26 -17.37 5.46
C GLN A 307 14.79 -17.49 4.00
N ALA A 308 13.50 -17.69 3.76
CA ALA A 308 12.95 -17.78 2.41
C ALA A 308 12.99 -16.40 1.73
N ALA A 309 13.20 -16.38 0.41
CA ALA A 309 13.19 -15.14 -0.34
C ALA A 309 11.74 -14.67 -0.55
N ALA A 310 11.53 -13.36 -0.72
CA ALA A 310 10.18 -12.80 -0.92
C ALA A 310 9.44 -13.41 -2.13
N ARG A 311 10.18 -13.77 -3.19
CA ARG A 311 9.65 -14.47 -4.37
C ARG A 311 9.08 -15.87 -4.08
N ASP A 312 9.44 -16.47 -2.95
CA ASP A 312 9.01 -17.82 -2.57
C ASP A 312 7.72 -17.79 -1.73
N LEU A 313 7.13 -16.61 -1.49
CA LEU A 313 5.88 -16.45 -0.73
C LEU A 313 4.77 -17.36 -1.27
N ASP A 314 4.57 -17.39 -2.58
CA ASP A 314 3.50 -18.17 -3.20
C ASP A 314 3.72 -19.69 -3.05
N ALA A 315 4.96 -20.15 -2.88
CA ALA A 315 5.30 -21.54 -2.63
C ALA A 315 5.30 -21.93 -1.14
N SER A 316 5.27 -20.93 -0.23
CA SER A 316 5.25 -21.17 1.23
C SER A 316 3.91 -21.73 1.72
N ASN A 317 3.72 -21.89 3.03
CA ASN A 317 2.40 -22.17 3.61
C ASN A 317 1.64 -20.89 4.04
N CYS A 318 2.18 -19.70 3.79
CA CYS A 318 1.55 -18.44 4.17
C CYS A 318 0.22 -18.23 3.43
N GLY A 319 -0.88 -18.21 4.16
CA GLY A 319 -2.20 -17.80 3.69
C GLY A 319 -2.50 -16.36 4.08
N LEU A 320 -2.93 -15.57 3.10
CA LEU A 320 -3.24 -14.15 3.27
C LEU A 320 -4.49 -13.80 2.47
N LEU A 321 -5.52 -13.28 3.14
CA LEU A 321 -6.71 -12.73 2.49
C LEU A 321 -6.89 -11.28 2.91
N PHE A 322 -7.24 -10.42 1.95
CA PHE A 322 -7.54 -9.02 2.19
C PHE A 322 -9.05 -8.73 2.12
N ILE A 323 -9.49 -7.82 2.97
CA ILE A 323 -10.80 -7.18 2.96
C ILE A 323 -10.53 -5.68 3.01
N ASN A 324 -10.76 -4.99 1.90
CA ASN A 324 -10.30 -3.61 1.75
C ASN A 324 -11.47 -2.63 1.52
N PRO A 325 -12.31 -2.32 2.53
CA PRO A 325 -13.41 -1.40 2.35
C PRO A 325 -12.93 0.02 2.10
N ALA A 326 -13.59 0.70 1.16
CA ALA A 326 -13.62 2.15 1.15
C ALA A 326 -14.54 2.62 2.28
N LEU A 327 -14.11 3.63 3.02
CA LEU A 327 -14.79 4.12 4.21
C LEU A 327 -15.00 5.63 4.12
N PRO A 328 -16.11 6.16 4.68
CA PRO A 328 -16.37 7.60 4.69
C PRO A 328 -15.28 8.33 5.47
N MET A 329 -15.00 9.59 5.10
CA MET A 329 -14.05 10.46 5.82
C MET A 329 -14.63 11.01 7.13
N ASP A 330 -15.10 10.10 7.97
CA ASP A 330 -15.76 10.33 9.26
C ASP A 330 -15.21 9.34 10.30
N GLY A 331 -14.53 9.87 11.32
CA GLY A 331 -13.85 9.07 12.33
C GLY A 331 -14.79 8.20 13.15
N GLU A 332 -15.99 8.67 13.47
CA GLU A 332 -16.93 7.93 14.32
C GLU A 332 -17.47 6.70 13.59
N ALA A 333 -17.93 6.87 12.35
CA ALA A 333 -18.38 5.77 11.50
C ALA A 333 -17.27 4.74 11.29
N VAL A 334 -16.04 5.20 10.96
CA VAL A 334 -14.88 4.32 10.76
C VAL A 334 -14.60 3.48 12.01
N VAL A 335 -14.59 4.10 13.19
CA VAL A 335 -14.35 3.39 14.45
C VAL A 335 -15.40 2.31 14.71
N ALA A 336 -16.68 2.63 14.52
CA ALA A 336 -17.77 1.67 14.71
C ALA A 336 -17.65 0.47 13.74
N ILE A 337 -17.36 0.73 12.46
CA ILE A 337 -17.21 -0.31 11.44
C ILE A 337 -16.03 -1.22 11.78
N VAL A 338 -14.86 -0.66 12.08
CA VAL A 338 -13.64 -1.42 12.39
C VAL A 338 -13.80 -2.22 13.68
N ALA A 339 -14.43 -1.65 14.71
CA ALA A 339 -14.71 -2.36 15.95
C ALA A 339 -15.59 -3.59 15.70
N ARG A 340 -16.68 -3.45 14.91
CA ARG A 340 -17.54 -4.58 14.57
C ARG A 340 -16.82 -5.62 13.71
N MET A 341 -16.05 -5.21 12.70
CA MET A 341 -15.23 -6.13 11.90
C MET A 341 -14.26 -6.94 12.78
N THR A 342 -13.62 -6.27 13.74
CA THR A 342 -12.66 -6.91 14.65
C THR A 342 -13.36 -7.92 15.57
N SER A 343 -14.50 -7.56 16.15
CA SER A 343 -15.33 -8.48 16.96
C SER A 343 -15.79 -9.69 16.15
N MET A 344 -16.29 -9.49 14.93
CA MET A 344 -16.74 -10.57 14.05
C MET A 344 -15.60 -11.52 13.67
N ALA A 345 -14.41 -11.00 13.37
CA ALA A 345 -13.27 -11.85 13.10
C ALA A 345 -12.90 -12.70 14.32
N ALA A 346 -12.91 -12.11 15.52
CA ALA A 346 -12.63 -12.81 16.77
C ALA A 346 -13.69 -13.89 17.09
N GLU A 347 -14.98 -13.59 16.89
CA GLU A 347 -16.10 -14.55 17.02
C GLU A 347 -15.91 -15.77 16.10
N LEU A 348 -15.26 -15.59 14.95
CA LEU A 348 -14.92 -16.63 13.99
C LEU A 348 -13.52 -17.23 14.18
N GLY A 349 -12.82 -16.89 15.27
CA GLY A 349 -11.51 -17.46 15.61
C GLY A 349 -10.32 -16.84 14.87
N HIS A 350 -10.47 -15.62 14.34
CA HIS A 350 -9.42 -14.93 13.59
C HIS A 350 -9.00 -13.61 14.25
N GLU A 351 -7.70 -13.31 14.20
CA GLU A 351 -7.15 -11.99 14.51
C GLU A 351 -7.19 -11.10 13.25
N LEU A 352 -7.78 -9.90 13.38
CA LEU A 352 -7.88 -8.95 12.26
C LEU A 352 -6.75 -7.92 12.32
N TYR A 353 -5.93 -7.90 11.28
CA TYR A 353 -4.86 -6.91 11.11
C TYR A 353 -5.40 -5.74 10.30
N VAL A 354 -5.50 -4.55 10.89
CA VAL A 354 -6.11 -3.39 10.23
C VAL A 354 -5.11 -2.26 10.09
N THR A 355 -5.03 -1.70 8.89
CA THR A 355 -4.44 -0.40 8.63
C THR A 355 -5.48 0.51 7.99
N LEU A 356 -5.79 1.65 8.61
CA LEU A 356 -6.60 2.70 7.99
C LEU A 356 -5.67 3.65 7.22
N ASN A 357 -5.88 3.74 5.91
CA ASN A 357 -5.11 4.60 5.03
C ASN A 357 -5.90 5.87 4.72
N ILE A 358 -5.23 7.01 4.83
CA ILE A 358 -5.73 8.30 4.38
C ILE A 358 -4.98 8.67 3.10
N GLU A 359 -5.46 8.15 1.98
CA GLU A 359 -4.86 8.37 0.66
C GLU A 359 -5.52 9.50 -0.11
N THR A 360 -6.82 9.74 0.09
CA THR A 360 -7.58 10.85 -0.50
C THR A 360 -7.98 11.88 0.55
N THR A 361 -8.61 12.98 0.13
CA THR A 361 -9.17 14.00 1.02
C THR A 361 -10.62 13.73 1.42
N THR A 362 -11.23 12.69 0.83
CA THR A 362 -12.68 12.42 0.90
C THR A 362 -13.04 11.02 1.37
N SER A 363 -12.06 10.13 1.57
CA SER A 363 -12.28 8.77 2.06
C SER A 363 -11.08 8.22 2.84
N PHE A 364 -11.39 7.27 3.72
CA PHE A 364 -10.40 6.31 4.21
C PHE A 364 -10.47 5.04 3.37
N VAL A 365 -9.38 4.28 3.38
CA VAL A 365 -9.36 2.89 2.89
C VAL A 365 -8.81 2.03 4.01
N ALA A 366 -9.60 1.07 4.50
CA ALA A 366 -9.02 0.07 5.39
C ALA A 366 -8.34 -1.01 4.55
N VAL A 367 -7.15 -1.40 4.97
CA VAL A 367 -6.48 -2.63 4.54
C VAL A 367 -6.54 -3.59 5.71
N ALA A 368 -7.61 -4.37 5.75
CA ALA A 368 -7.79 -5.44 6.71
C ALA A 368 -7.32 -6.76 6.11
N ASN A 369 -6.59 -7.58 6.86
CA ASN A 369 -6.22 -8.91 6.39
C ASN A 369 -6.39 -9.99 7.45
N LEU A 370 -6.53 -11.22 6.94
CA LEU A 370 -6.54 -12.47 7.69
C LEU A 370 -5.28 -13.25 7.33
N LEU A 371 -4.69 -13.92 8.32
CA LEU A 371 -3.55 -14.81 8.14
C LEU A 371 -3.96 -16.23 8.54
N PHE A 372 -3.58 -17.22 7.76
CA PHE A 372 -3.91 -18.63 7.99
C PHE A 372 -2.84 -19.53 7.36
N ASP A 373 -2.74 -20.78 7.80
CA ASP A 373 -1.85 -21.76 7.19
C ASP A 373 -2.53 -22.43 6.00
N ARG A 374 -1.94 -22.35 4.81
CA ARG A 374 -2.47 -22.97 3.57
C ARG A 374 -2.40 -24.50 3.58
N SER A 375 -1.55 -25.09 4.42
CA SER A 375 -1.46 -26.54 4.58
C SER A 375 -2.60 -27.12 5.42
N ASP A 376 -3.30 -26.28 6.19
CA ASP A 376 -4.46 -26.67 6.98
C ASP A 376 -5.77 -26.30 6.25
N ALA A 377 -6.44 -27.32 5.70
CA ALA A 377 -7.71 -27.14 5.00
C ALA A 377 -8.82 -26.52 5.87
N ALA A 378 -8.83 -26.76 7.19
CA ALA A 378 -9.79 -26.15 8.10
C ALA A 378 -9.48 -24.66 8.28
N ALA A 379 -8.21 -24.29 8.44
CA ALA A 379 -7.78 -22.89 8.52
C ALA A 379 -8.11 -22.11 7.23
N VAL A 380 -7.89 -22.72 6.04
CA VAL A 380 -8.28 -22.15 4.75
C VAL A 380 -9.79 -21.89 4.72
N LYS A 381 -10.60 -22.92 5.01
CA LYS A 381 -12.06 -22.80 5.00
C LYS A 381 -12.56 -21.73 5.99
N GLY A 382 -12.01 -21.69 7.20
CA GLY A 382 -12.33 -20.69 8.22
C GLY A 382 -12.02 -19.27 7.75
N ALA A 383 -10.82 -19.05 7.20
CA ALA A 383 -10.39 -17.74 6.73
C ALA A 383 -11.28 -17.21 5.58
N HIS A 384 -11.63 -18.05 4.60
CA HIS A 384 -12.56 -17.66 3.53
C HIS A 384 -13.97 -17.38 4.06
N ALA A 385 -14.47 -18.17 5.03
CA ALA A 385 -15.77 -17.93 5.65
C ALA A 385 -15.78 -16.59 6.42
N CYS A 386 -14.73 -16.29 7.18
CA CYS A 386 -14.55 -15.01 7.86
C CYS A 386 -14.45 -13.85 6.87
N ALA A 387 -13.65 -13.98 5.81
CA ALA A 387 -13.53 -12.97 4.76
C ALA A 387 -14.90 -12.65 4.12
N ARG A 388 -15.68 -13.69 3.81
CA ARG A 388 -17.03 -13.54 3.25
C ARG A 388 -17.99 -12.87 4.23
N ALA A 389 -17.99 -13.28 5.50
CA ALA A 389 -18.84 -12.69 6.54
C ALA A 389 -18.54 -11.19 6.74
N LEU A 390 -17.26 -10.80 6.77
CA LEU A 390 -16.84 -9.41 6.86
C LEU A 390 -17.31 -8.60 5.65
N TRP A 391 -17.23 -9.16 4.44
CA TRP A 391 -17.69 -8.49 3.23
C TRP A 391 -19.22 -8.32 3.20
N HIS A 392 -20.00 -9.34 3.57
CA HIS A 392 -21.45 -9.19 3.70
C HIS A 392 -21.85 -8.16 4.74
N TYR A 393 -21.14 -8.12 5.87
CA TYR A 393 -21.34 -7.06 6.86
C TYR A 393 -21.11 -5.67 6.26
N LEU A 394 -19.99 -5.46 5.55
CA LEU A 394 -19.71 -4.18 4.87
C LEU A 394 -20.83 -3.79 3.91
N ARG A 395 -21.30 -4.72 3.07
CA ARG A 395 -22.43 -4.46 2.16
C ARG A 395 -23.73 -4.14 2.90
N SER A 396 -24.00 -4.77 4.04
CA SER A 396 -25.16 -4.45 4.88
C SER A 396 -25.12 -3.02 5.45
N GLN A 397 -23.93 -2.41 5.52
CA GLN A 397 -23.72 -1.01 5.92
C GLN A 397 -23.73 -0.05 4.72
N GLY A 398 -24.01 -0.53 3.50
CA GLY A 398 -23.93 0.28 2.29
C GLY A 398 -22.50 0.62 1.85
N LEU A 399 -21.51 -0.17 2.28
CA LEU A 399 -20.10 0.00 1.95
C LEU A 399 -19.65 -1.07 0.95
N GLU A 400 -18.52 -0.83 0.29
CA GLU A 400 -17.94 -1.78 -0.66
C GLU A 400 -16.40 -1.79 -0.58
N VAL A 401 -15.79 -2.87 -1.06
CA VAL A 401 -14.33 -2.94 -1.22
C VAL A 401 -13.85 -2.14 -2.43
N TYR A 402 -12.73 -1.44 -2.30
CA TYR A 402 -12.13 -0.73 -3.44
C TYR A 402 -11.32 -1.65 -4.36
N ARG A 403 -10.94 -2.84 -3.86
CA ARG A 403 -10.18 -3.86 -4.57
C ARG A 403 -10.65 -5.23 -4.16
N ALA A 404 -11.17 -5.98 -5.13
CA ALA A 404 -11.75 -7.30 -4.93
C ALA A 404 -10.69 -8.40 -5.00
N ARG A 405 -10.87 -9.44 -4.19
CA ARG A 405 -10.13 -10.70 -4.33
C ARG A 405 -10.67 -11.50 -5.51
N ALA A 406 -9.86 -12.41 -6.06
CA ALA A 406 -10.28 -13.27 -7.17
C ALA A 406 -11.53 -14.09 -6.84
N ASP A 407 -11.64 -14.60 -5.62
CA ASP A 407 -12.73 -15.46 -5.15
C ASP A 407 -14.07 -14.75 -4.93
N MET A 408 -14.12 -13.41 -5.03
CA MET A 408 -15.34 -12.63 -4.85
C MET A 408 -15.82 -11.92 -6.11
N MET A 409 -15.08 -11.98 -7.22
CA MET A 409 -15.43 -11.18 -8.43
C MET A 409 -16.76 -11.58 -9.04
N GLU A 410 -17.09 -12.87 -9.01
CA GLU A 410 -18.37 -13.37 -9.53
C GLU A 410 -19.55 -12.91 -8.66
N GLU A 411 -19.39 -12.88 -7.33
CA GLU A 411 -20.44 -12.48 -6.39
C GLU A 411 -20.57 -10.95 -6.27
N LEU A 412 -19.55 -10.20 -6.68
CA LEU A 412 -19.52 -8.73 -6.66
C LEU A 412 -20.43 -8.12 -7.74
N VAL A 413 -20.55 -8.80 -8.88
CA VAL A 413 -21.28 -8.28 -10.04
C VAL A 413 -22.74 -8.73 -10.04
N ASP A 414 -23.63 -7.81 -10.41
CA ASP A 414 -25.08 -8.07 -10.46
C ASP A 414 -25.61 -7.70 -11.86
N PRO A 415 -26.12 -8.67 -12.65
CA PRO A 415 -26.66 -8.38 -13.98
C PRO A 415 -27.92 -7.48 -13.96
N ALA A 416 -28.60 -7.33 -12.82
CA ALA A 416 -29.70 -6.38 -12.67
C ALA A 416 -29.22 -4.93 -12.49
N ASP A 417 -28.00 -4.73 -12.00
CA ASP A 417 -27.41 -3.41 -11.76
C ASP A 417 -27.08 -2.72 -13.11
N PRO A 418 -27.62 -1.51 -13.38
CA PRO A 418 -27.27 -0.73 -14.57
C PRO A 418 -25.76 -0.50 -14.74
N PHE A 419 -24.99 -0.41 -13.66
CA PHE A 419 -23.54 -0.23 -13.70
C PHE A 419 -22.86 -1.43 -14.38
N TRP A 420 -23.16 -2.64 -13.92
CA TRP A 420 -22.54 -3.86 -14.43
C TRP A 420 -23.02 -4.21 -15.85
N ARG A 421 -24.30 -3.91 -16.19
CA ARG A 421 -24.78 -4.01 -17.57
C ARG A 421 -24.04 -3.08 -18.52
N THR A 422 -23.86 -1.81 -18.13
CA THR A 422 -23.11 -0.84 -18.93
C THR A 422 -21.64 -1.27 -19.09
N ALA A 423 -21.01 -1.79 -18.03
CA ALA A 423 -19.66 -2.33 -18.10
C ALA A 423 -19.56 -3.52 -19.08
N TRP A 424 -20.58 -4.37 -19.13
CA TRP A 424 -20.65 -5.47 -20.11
C TRP A 424 -20.88 -4.97 -21.55
N GLU A 425 -21.73 -3.97 -21.76
CA GLU A 425 -21.95 -3.37 -23.08
C GLU A 425 -20.64 -2.77 -23.62
N LEU A 426 -19.88 -2.07 -22.78
CA LEU A 426 -18.54 -1.58 -23.13
C LEU A 426 -17.57 -2.73 -23.42
N LYS A 427 -17.59 -3.80 -22.61
CA LYS A 427 -16.80 -5.01 -22.87
C LYS A 427 -17.05 -5.55 -24.28
N SER A 428 -18.30 -5.61 -24.70
CA SER A 428 -18.69 -6.12 -26.02
C SER A 428 -18.17 -5.25 -27.17
N VAL A 429 -17.91 -3.96 -26.93
CA VAL A 429 -17.27 -3.08 -27.92
C VAL A 429 -15.78 -3.42 -28.07
N PHE A 430 -15.04 -3.50 -26.96
CA PHE A 430 -13.59 -3.71 -26.98
C PHE A 430 -13.17 -5.17 -27.19
N ASP A 431 -13.99 -6.12 -26.79
CA ASP A 431 -13.71 -7.56 -26.82
C ASP A 431 -15.02 -8.35 -27.07
N PRO A 432 -15.51 -8.34 -28.33
CA PRO A 432 -16.79 -8.97 -28.68
C PRO A 432 -16.82 -10.48 -28.48
N ASP A 433 -15.67 -11.15 -28.59
CA ASP A 433 -15.53 -12.60 -28.39
C ASP A 433 -15.30 -12.98 -26.93
N ASN A 434 -15.24 -11.99 -26.03
CA ASN A 434 -15.03 -12.16 -24.59
C ASN A 434 -13.82 -13.06 -24.27
N VAL A 435 -12.68 -12.81 -24.91
CA VAL A 435 -11.45 -13.61 -24.75
C VAL A 435 -10.53 -13.08 -23.65
N ILE A 436 -10.59 -11.79 -23.34
CA ILE A 436 -9.72 -11.15 -22.35
C ILE A 436 -10.34 -11.29 -20.95
N ALA A 437 -9.76 -12.15 -20.13
CA ALA A 437 -10.07 -12.33 -18.70
C ALA A 437 -11.57 -12.23 -18.33
N PRO A 438 -12.44 -13.14 -18.82
CA PRO A 438 -13.86 -13.15 -18.45
C PRO A 438 -14.07 -13.19 -16.92
N GLY A 439 -15.02 -12.41 -16.42
CA GLY A 439 -15.34 -12.33 -14.97
C GLY A 439 -14.44 -11.39 -14.15
N ARG A 440 -13.35 -10.86 -14.71
CA ARG A 440 -12.50 -9.89 -14.02
C ARG A 440 -13.17 -8.51 -13.96
N TYR A 441 -13.72 -8.17 -12.79
CA TYR A 441 -14.47 -6.91 -12.54
C TYR A 441 -15.53 -6.63 -13.63
N ASN A 442 -16.22 -7.68 -14.07
CA ASN A 442 -17.29 -7.59 -15.05
C ASN A 442 -18.12 -8.86 -14.99
N LEU A 443 -19.30 -8.84 -15.62
CA LEU A 443 -20.08 -10.06 -15.83
C LEU A 443 -19.23 -11.10 -16.60
N PRO A 444 -19.31 -12.39 -16.25
CA PRO A 444 -18.53 -13.43 -16.92
C PRO A 444 -19.06 -13.74 -18.34
N ARG A 445 -20.34 -13.42 -18.59
CA ARG A 445 -21.07 -13.68 -19.83
C ARG A 445 -22.12 -12.58 -20.05
N ALA A 446 -22.68 -12.55 -21.25
CA ALA A 446 -23.75 -11.62 -21.58
C ALA A 446 -24.94 -11.77 -20.64
N PRO A 447 -25.50 -10.67 -20.10
CA PRO A 447 -26.75 -10.73 -19.37
C PRO A 447 -27.85 -11.22 -20.31
N LEU A 448 -28.72 -12.09 -19.79
CA LEU A 448 -29.91 -12.53 -20.53
C LEU A 448 -30.82 -11.30 -20.75
N ALA A 449 -31.30 -11.16 -21.98
CA ALA A 449 -32.15 -10.03 -22.41
C ALA A 449 -33.50 -10.00 -21.69
#